data_AF-A0A1D2S4K0-F1
#
_entry.id   AF-A0A1D2S4K0-F1
#
_cell.length_a   1.000
_cell.length_b   1.000
_cell.length_c   1.000
_cell.angle_alpha   90.00
_cell.angle_beta   90.00
_cell.angle_gamma   90.00
#
_symmetry.space_group_name_H-M   'P 1'
#
loop_
_entity.id
_entity.type
_entity.pdbx_description
1 polymer ?
#
loop_
_entity_poly.entity_id
_entity_poly.type
_entity_poly.pdbx_seq_one_letter_code
_entity_poly.pdbx_strand_id
1 'polypeptide(L)' 'MHTTTTLDPLVSELETQEQANSYDRWLQREVQEAIDSKKPRVPHDQVMAQMWEAIERRIPKAPI' A
#
# COMPACT_ATOMS: atom_id res chain seq x y z
N MET A 1 7.31 16.27 21.98
CA MET A 1 8.56 16.32 21.19
C MET A 1 8.50 15.16 20.21
N HIS A 2 8.11 15.38 18.95
CA HIS A 2 8.25 14.33 17.93
C HIS A 2 9.73 14.30 17.57
N THR A 3 10.40 13.23 17.98
CA THR A 3 11.85 13.09 17.87
C THR A 3 12.24 12.87 16.42
N THR A 4 12.98 13.79 15.82
CA THR A 4 13.57 13.70 14.48
C THR A 4 14.76 12.73 14.42
N THR A 5 14.75 11.72 15.28
CA THR A 5 15.84 10.74 15.41
C THR A 5 16.00 9.96 14.12
N THR A 6 17.20 9.99 13.55
CA THR A 6 17.56 9.15 12.40
C THR A 6 17.56 7.67 12.80
N LEU A 7 16.95 6.83 11.97
CA LEU A 7 16.87 5.39 12.17
C LEU A 7 18.00 4.67 11.43
N ASP A 8 18.41 3.52 11.96
CA ASP A 8 19.38 2.65 11.30
C ASP A 8 18.73 1.99 10.07
N PRO A 9 19.29 2.15 8.85
CA PRO A 9 18.78 1.53 7.63
C PRO A 9 18.70 -0.01 7.68
N LEU A 10 19.47 -0.67 8.55
CA LEU A 10 19.38 -2.12 8.73
C LEU A 10 18.10 -2.53 9.48
N VAL A 11 17.53 -1.63 10.27
CA VAL A 11 16.36 -1.87 11.12
C VAL A 11 15.08 -1.29 10.51
N SER A 12 15.19 -0.17 9.80
CA SER A 12 14.05 0.57 9.24
C SER A 12 14.34 1.06 7.84
N GLU A 13 13.36 0.91 6.94
CA GLU A 13 13.40 1.50 5.59
C GLU A 13 13.15 3.02 5.61
N LEU A 14 12.60 3.55 6.71
CA LEU A 14 12.34 4.97 6.90
C LEU A 14 13.51 5.64 7.61
N GLU A 15 13.84 6.86 7.17
CA GLU A 15 15.03 7.58 7.61
C GLU A 15 14.90 8.11 9.04
N THR A 16 13.68 8.43 9.48
CA THR A 16 13.44 9.08 10.77
C THR A 16 12.31 8.44 11.57
N GLN A 17 12.41 8.53 12.90
CA GLN A 17 11.36 8.07 13.81
C GLN A 17 10.04 8.80 13.59
N GLU A 18 10.08 10.07 13.17
CA GLU A 18 8.88 10.85 12.84
C GLU A 18 8.15 10.28 11.61
N GLN A 19 8.89 9.95 10.54
CA GLN A 19 8.33 9.29 9.35
C GLN A 19 7.73 7.93 9.71
N ALA A 20 8.45 7.11 10.48
CA ALA A 20 7.95 5.81 10.95
C ALA A 20 6.65 5.94 11.74
N ASN A 21 6.62 6.83 12.72
CA ASN A 21 5.41 7.06 13.51
C ASN A 21 4.24 7.60 12.66
N SER A 22 4.52 8.39 11.64
CA SER A 22 3.50 8.89 10.71
C SER A 22 2.94 7.76 9.84
N TYR A 23 3.82 6.92 9.29
CA TYR A 23 3.46 5.75 8.52
C TYR A 23 2.61 4.77 9.35
N ASP A 24 3.01 4.48 10.59
CA ASP A 24 2.28 3.57 11.48
C ASP A 24 0.86 4.06 11.75
N ARG A 25 0.67 5.37 12.02
CA ARG A 25 -0.68 5.93 12.22
C ARG A 25 -1.54 5.82 10.96
N TRP A 26 -0.95 6.10 9.80
CA TRP A 26 -1.65 5.96 8.52
C TRP A 26 -2.02 4.50 8.25
N LEU A 27 -1.08 3.57 8.41
CA LEU A 27 -1.29 2.14 8.16
C LEU A 27 -2.35 1.57 9.09
N GLN A 28 -2.31 1.91 10.39
CA GLN A 28 -3.33 1.49 11.34
C GLN A 28 -4.72 1.97 10.93
N ARG A 29 -4.86 3.22 10.45
CA ARG A 29 -6.13 3.74 9.93
C ARG A 29 -6.60 2.95 8.70
N GLU A 30 -5.74 2.76 7.71
CA GLU A 30 -6.11 2.03 6.48
C GLU A 30 -6.48 0.57 6.77
N VAL A 31 -5.76 -0.09 7.68
CA VAL A 31 -6.07 -1.46 8.12
C VAL A 31 -7.42 -1.50 8.84
N GLN A 32 -7.69 -0.55 9.73
CA GLN A 32 -8.97 -0.50 10.44
C GLN A 32 -10.12 -0.24 9.47
N GLU A 33 -9.96 0.68 8.52
CA GLU A 33 -10.95 0.91 7.45
C GLU A 33 -11.21 -0.35 6.61
N ALA A 34 -10.16 -1.14 6.32
CA ALA A 34 -10.30 -2.41 5.61
C ALA A 34 -11.02 -3.48 6.46
N ILE A 35 -10.76 -3.54 7.76
CA ILE A 35 -11.43 -4.45 8.71
C ILE A 35 -12.92 -4.11 8.84
N ASP A 36 -13.25 -2.81 8.96
CA ASP A 36 -14.62 -2.33 9.15
C ASP A 36 -15.43 -2.29 7.84
N SER A 37 -14.77 -2.51 6.69
CA SER A 37 -15.38 -2.50 5.38
C SER A 37 -16.45 -3.61 5.25
N LYS A 38 -17.66 -3.19 4.89
CA LYS A 38 -18.78 -4.10 4.57
C LYS A 38 -18.79 -4.56 3.11
N LYS A 39 -17.75 -4.24 2.34
CA LYS A 39 -17.63 -4.66 0.93
C LYS A 39 -17.53 -6.19 0.86
N PRO A 40 -18.10 -6.83 -0.17
CA PRO A 40 -17.98 -8.26 -0.35
C PRO A 40 -16.51 -8.67 -0.51
N ARG A 41 -16.16 -9.85 0.03
CA ARG A 41 -14.85 -10.46 -0.21
C ARG A 41 -14.73 -10.85 -1.67
N VAL A 42 -13.56 -10.60 -2.26
CA VAL A 42 -13.27 -10.91 -3.66
C VAL A 42 -12.37 -12.16 -3.70
N PRO A 43 -12.70 -13.19 -4.50
CA PRO A 43 -11.82 -14.34 -4.71
C PRO A 43 -10.48 -13.91 -5.34
N HIS A 44 -9.41 -14.64 -5.04
CA HIS A 44 -8.08 -14.36 -5.56
C HIS A 44 -8.06 -14.23 -7.10
N ASP A 45 -8.64 -15.21 -7.80
CA ASP A 45 -8.67 -15.23 -9.27
C ASP A 45 -9.36 -14.01 -9.87
N GLN A 46 -10.41 -13.51 -9.20
CA GLN A 46 -11.12 -12.31 -9.63
C GLN A 46 -10.26 -11.05 -9.48
N VAL A 47 -9.49 -10.92 -8.40
CA VAL A 47 -8.54 -9.80 -8.24
C VAL A 47 -7.47 -9.86 -9.33
N MET A 48 -6.91 -11.05 -9.60
CA MET A 48 -5.89 -11.23 -10.63
C MET A 48 -6.41 -10.87 -12.04
N ALA A 49 -7.64 -11.30 -12.37
CA ALA A 49 -8.26 -10.96 -13.65
C ALA A 49 -8.44 -9.43 -13.81
N GLN A 50 -8.91 -8.74 -12.76
CA GLN A 50 -9.07 -7.28 -12.78
C GLN A 50 -7.73 -6.55 -12.94
N MET A 51 -6.65 -7.05 -12.31
CA MET A 51 -5.31 -6.48 -12.44
C MET A 51 -4.75 -6.68 -13.85
N TRP A 52 -4.91 -7.87 -14.46
CA TRP A 52 -4.47 -8.10 -15.84
C TRP A 52 -5.19 -7.21 -16.83
N GLU A 53 -6.51 -7.08 -16.70
CA GLU A 53 -7.29 -6.17 -17.54
C GLU A 53 -6.81 -4.71 -17.40
N ALA A 54 -6.49 -4.26 -16.18
CA ALA A 54 -5.96 -2.92 -15.94
C ALA A 54 -4.58 -2.71 -16.58
N ILE A 55 -3.71 -3.72 -16.56
CA ILE A 55 -2.40 -3.70 -17.21
C ILE A 55 -2.56 -3.65 -18.73
N GLU A 56 -3.39 -4.52 -19.32
CA GLU A 56 -3.63 -4.57 -20.76
C GLU A 56 -4.18 -3.27 -21.33
N ARG A 57 -5.04 -2.57 -20.58
CA ARG A 57 -5.55 -1.24 -20.96
C ARG A 57 -4.45 -0.17 -20.99
N ARG A 58 -3.38 -0.34 -20.21
CA ARG A 58 -2.28 0.63 -20.08
C ARG A 58 -1.07 0.29 -20.95
N ILE A 59 -0.95 -0.95 -21.42
CA ILE A 59 0.09 -1.31 -22.39
C ILE A 59 -0.30 -0.72 -23.75
N PRO A 60 0.52 0.16 -24.36
CA PRO A 60 0.24 0.66 -25.69
C PRO A 60 0.20 -0.51 -26.69
N LYS A 61 -0.90 -0.65 -27.42
CA LYS A 61 -1.03 -1.64 -28.50
C LYS A 61 -0.05 -1.23 -29.61
N ALA A 62 0.89 -2.11 -29.96
CA ALA A 62 1.81 -1.86 -31.06
C ALA A 62 1.00 -1.62 -32.36
N PRO A 63 1.37 -0.64 -33.20
CA PRO A 63 0.74 -0.48 -34.50
C PRO A 63 1.04 -1.72 -35.34
N ILE A 64 -0.01 -2.29 -35.92
CA ILE A 64 0.07 -3.37 -36.92
C ILE A 64 0.63 -2.76 -38.21
#